data_AF-A0A6V8PNL8-F1
#
_entry.id   AF-A0A6V8PNL8-F1
#
_cell.length_a   1.000
_cell.length_b   1.000
_cell.length_c   1.000
_cell.angle_alpha   90.00
_cell.angle_beta   90.00
_cell.angle_gamma   90.00
#
_symmetry.space_group_name_H-M   'P 1'
#
loop_
_entity.id
_entity.type
_entity.pdbx_description
1 polymer ?
#
loop_
_entity_poly.entity_id
_entity_poly.type
_entity_poly.pdbx_seq_one_letter_code
_entity_poly.pdbx_strand_id
1 'polypeptide(L)'
;MAVSSKYRVLPGPEGYLPPAAASRGVVLPEKGEALVEGKIVSEEEAMGKIAEKLLAAKNPVFFPGPLLLWDWKAGVAEKAKAVKELAEAVGAKIIPMPDYRPKYPMINPAVEINPNHPNLTICYNKIDVCAFVGVH
;
A
#
# COMPACT_ATOMS: atom_id res chain seq x y z
N MET A 1 -34.16 -14.68 6.24
CA MET A 1 -32.69 -14.80 6.35
C MET A 1 -32.11 -13.40 6.28
N ALA A 2 -31.64 -12.86 7.41
CA ALA A 2 -31.01 -11.54 7.41
C ALA A 2 -29.64 -11.67 6.74
N VAL A 3 -29.42 -10.93 5.66
CA VAL A 3 -28.09 -10.72 5.08
C VAL A 3 -27.27 -10.03 6.18
N SER A 4 -26.43 -10.81 6.87
CA SER A 4 -25.44 -10.26 7.79
C SER A 4 -24.47 -9.44 6.94
N SER A 5 -24.66 -8.12 6.91
CA SER A 5 -23.77 -7.22 6.18
C SER A 5 -22.39 -7.32 6.84
N LYS A 6 -21.41 -7.92 6.15
CA LYS A 6 -20.02 -7.89 6.58
C LYS A 6 -19.61 -6.43 6.79
N TYR A 7 -19.05 -6.13 7.96
CA TYR A 7 -18.64 -4.79 8.36
C TYR A 7 -17.70 -4.18 7.31
N ARG A 8 -17.95 -2.93 6.92
CA ARG A 8 -17.11 -2.14 6.02
C ARG A 8 -16.95 -0.75 6.62
N VAL A 9 -15.70 -0.27 6.66
CA VAL A 9 -15.43 1.12 7.07
C VAL A 9 -16.10 2.05 6.05
N LEU A 10 -16.99 2.90 6.53
CA LEU A 10 -17.66 3.89 5.68
C LEU A 10 -16.82 5.17 5.56
N PRO A 11 -16.89 5.88 4.43
CA PRO A 11 -16.33 7.23 4.33
C PRO A 11 -16.93 8.15 5.41
N GLY A 12 -16.10 9.07 5.94
CA GLY A 12 -16.51 10.03 6.96
C GLY A 12 -15.74 9.85 8.28
N PRO A 13 -16.32 10.24 9.43
CA PRO A 13 -15.65 10.21 10.74
C PRO A 13 -15.06 8.83 11.11
N GLU A 14 -15.73 7.74 10.73
CA GLU A 14 -15.27 6.36 10.97
C GLU A 14 -13.96 6.05 10.23
N GLY A 15 -13.71 6.68 9.08
CA GLY A 15 -12.47 6.50 8.32
C GLY A 15 -11.22 7.07 9.00
N TYR A 16 -11.38 8.03 9.93
CA TYR A 16 -10.26 8.60 10.69
C TYR A 16 -9.84 7.72 11.87
N LEU A 17 -10.81 7.02 12.48
CA LEU A 17 -10.57 6.16 13.63
C LEU A 17 -11.43 4.89 13.53
N PRO A 18 -11.13 4.01 12.57
CA PRO A 18 -11.89 2.78 12.42
C PRO A 18 -11.62 1.84 13.60
N PRO A 19 -12.60 1.01 14.00
CA PRO A 19 -12.35 -0.09 14.92
C PRO A 19 -11.25 -1.01 14.35
N ALA A 20 -10.49 -1.62 15.25
CA ALA A 20 -9.44 -2.55 14.87
C ALA A 20 -9.99 -3.67 13.97
N ALA A 21 -9.32 -3.96 12.85
CA ALA A 21 -9.78 -4.96 11.88
C ALA A 21 -10.02 -6.34 12.53
N ALA A 22 -9.16 -6.74 13.46
CA ALA A 22 -9.30 -7.96 14.25
C ALA A 22 -10.61 -8.01 15.07
N SER A 23 -11.06 -6.88 15.64
CA SER A 23 -12.34 -6.79 16.36
C SER A 23 -13.57 -6.95 15.46
N ARG A 24 -13.37 -6.89 14.14
CA ARG A 24 -14.39 -7.05 13.11
C ARG A 24 -14.27 -8.40 12.39
N GLY A 25 -13.47 -9.32 12.92
CA GLY A 25 -13.31 -10.67 12.39
C GLY A 25 -12.41 -10.77 11.16
N VAL A 26 -11.64 -9.73 10.83
CA VAL A 26 -10.60 -9.82 9.80
C VAL A 26 -9.42 -10.59 10.38
N VAL A 27 -9.06 -11.68 9.72
CA VAL A 27 -7.91 -12.53 10.07
C VAL A 27 -6.86 -12.44 8.96
N LEU A 28 -5.63 -12.87 9.26
CA LEU A 28 -4.56 -12.92 8.27
C LEU A 28 -4.84 -14.03 7.23
N PRO A 29 -4.47 -13.82 5.96
CA PRO A 29 -4.60 -14.84 4.93
C PRO A 29 -3.54 -15.94 5.10
N GLU A 30 -3.85 -17.15 4.65
CA GLU A 30 -2.88 -18.24 4.57
C GLU A 30 -2.05 -18.14 3.27
N LYS A 31 -1.05 -19.02 3.12
CA LYS A 31 -0.25 -19.09 1.89
C LYS A 31 -1.14 -19.41 0.67
N GLY A 32 -1.05 -18.60 -0.38
CA GLY A 32 -1.90 -18.71 -1.57
C GLY A 32 -3.18 -17.87 -1.51
N GLU A 33 -3.42 -17.22 -0.37
CA GLU A 33 -4.54 -16.30 -0.16
C GLU A 33 -4.07 -14.86 0.03
N ALA A 34 -4.99 -13.93 -0.13
CA ALA A 34 -4.79 -12.50 0.07
C ALA A 34 -6.02 -11.86 0.69
N LEU A 35 -5.87 -10.61 1.16
CA LEU A 35 -6.97 -9.82 1.72
C LEU A 35 -7.38 -8.69 0.75
N VAL A 36 -8.67 -8.65 0.40
CA VAL A 36 -9.29 -7.54 -0.34
C VAL A 36 -10.45 -7.00 0.50
N GLU A 37 -10.32 -5.76 0.97
CA GLU A 37 -11.34 -5.07 1.78
C GLU A 37 -11.87 -5.93 2.97
N GLY A 38 -10.97 -6.66 3.63
CA GLY A 38 -11.30 -7.52 4.78
C GLY A 38 -11.86 -8.90 4.42
N LYS A 39 -11.86 -9.30 3.14
CA LYS A 39 -12.23 -10.63 2.68
C LYS A 39 -10.99 -11.40 2.24
N ILE A 40 -10.89 -12.65 2.67
CA ILE A 40 -9.92 -13.60 2.15
C ILE A 40 -10.34 -13.99 0.73
N VAL A 41 -9.41 -13.88 -0.21
CA VAL A 41 -9.53 -14.21 -1.63
C VAL A 41 -8.27 -14.93 -2.10
N SER A 42 -8.24 -15.45 -3.32
CA SER A 42 -7.00 -15.99 -3.89
C SER A 42 -6.00 -14.88 -4.22
N GLU A 43 -4.70 -15.22 -4.26
CA GLU A 43 -3.67 -14.29 -4.74
C GLU A 43 -3.94 -13.77 -6.16
N GLU A 44 -4.48 -14.62 -7.04
CA GLU A 44 -4.86 -14.25 -8.41
C GLU A 44 -5.99 -13.21 -8.44
N GLU A 45 -7.04 -13.41 -7.64
CA GLU A 45 -8.13 -12.44 -7.53
C GLU A 45 -7.63 -11.11 -6.97
N ALA A 46 -6.76 -11.15 -5.96
CA ALA A 46 -6.14 -9.94 -5.42
C ALA A 46 -5.27 -9.22 -6.46
N MET A 47 -4.49 -9.94 -7.27
CA MET A 47 -3.71 -9.33 -8.35
C MET A 47 -4.60 -8.70 -9.41
N GLY A 48 -5.69 -9.36 -9.80
CA GLY A 48 -6.69 -8.78 -10.69
C GLY A 48 -7.27 -7.48 -10.14
N LYS A 49 -7.56 -7.41 -8.84
CA LYS A 49 -8.06 -6.21 -8.18
C LYS A 49 -7.02 -5.08 -8.10
N ILE A 50 -5.76 -5.41 -7.84
CA ILE A 50 -4.67 -4.43 -7.86
C ILE A 50 -4.53 -3.84 -9.27
N ALA A 51 -4.51 -4.67 -10.31
CA ALA A 51 -4.43 -4.23 -11.69
C ALA A 51 -5.62 -3.33 -12.08
N GLU A 52 -6.85 -3.73 -11.73
CA GLU A 52 -8.07 -2.94 -11.95
C GLU A 52 -7.95 -1.54 -11.33
N LYS A 53 -7.50 -1.45 -10.07
CA LYS A 53 -7.34 -0.18 -9.36
C LYS A 53 -6.25 0.69 -9.96
N LEU A 54 -5.09 0.12 -10.29
CA LEU A 54 -3.98 0.87 -10.87
C LEU A 54 -4.30 1.40 -12.27
N LEU A 55 -4.93 0.59 -13.12
CA LEU A 55 -5.31 1.00 -14.47
C LEU A 55 -6.43 2.07 -14.49
N ALA A 56 -7.31 2.06 -13.49
CA ALA A 56 -8.37 3.05 -13.35
C ALA A 56 -7.91 4.35 -12.67
N ALA A 57 -6.70 4.39 -12.12
CA ALA A 57 -6.18 5.54 -11.38
C ALA A 57 -5.77 6.69 -12.31
N LYS A 58 -5.98 7.92 -11.85
CA LYS A 58 -5.51 9.14 -12.52
C LYS A 58 -4.11 9.53 -12.09
N ASN A 59 -3.72 9.19 -10.87
CA ASN A 59 -2.41 9.51 -10.30
C ASN A 59 -1.88 8.32 -9.46
N PRO A 60 -1.65 7.14 -10.08
CA PRO A 60 -1.14 5.98 -9.37
C PRO A 60 0.31 6.19 -8.94
N VAL A 61 0.65 5.74 -7.73
CA VAL A 61 2.00 5.84 -7.17
C VAL A 61 2.44 4.55 -6.49
N PHE A 62 3.63 4.09 -6.81
CA PHE A 62 4.29 2.99 -6.10
C PHE A 62 5.22 3.52 -5.01
N PHE A 63 5.17 2.88 -3.85
CA PHE A 63 6.02 3.14 -2.70
C PHE A 63 6.88 1.90 -2.40
N PRO A 64 8.04 1.76 -3.06
CA PRO A 64 8.98 0.70 -2.73
C PRO A 64 9.64 0.99 -1.38
N GLY A 65 9.46 0.06 -0.44
CA GLY A 65 9.97 0.12 0.91
C GLY A 65 11.37 -0.49 1.08
N PRO A 66 11.88 -0.53 2.33
CA PRO A 66 13.27 -0.89 2.62
C PRO A 66 13.65 -2.31 2.17
N LEU A 67 12.68 -3.23 2.11
CA LEU A 67 12.93 -4.61 1.69
C LEU A 67 13.24 -4.74 0.19
N LEU A 68 12.96 -3.70 -0.60
CA LEU A 68 13.13 -3.67 -2.05
C LEU A 68 14.18 -2.67 -2.54
N LEU A 69 14.48 -1.63 -1.75
CA LEU A 69 15.38 -0.54 -2.15
C LEU A 69 16.86 -0.92 -2.16
N TRP A 70 17.24 -1.96 -1.42
CA TRP A 70 18.63 -2.41 -1.30
C TRP A 70 18.77 -3.83 -1.83
N ASP A 71 19.79 -4.12 -2.63
CA ASP A 71 20.07 -5.49 -3.09
C ASP A 71 20.78 -6.31 -2.01
N TRP A 72 20.13 -6.44 -0.85
CA TRP A 72 20.69 -7.04 0.36
C TRP A 72 20.64 -8.58 0.36
N LYS A 73 19.88 -9.17 -0.57
CA LYS A 73 19.70 -10.61 -0.71
C LYS A 73 19.44 -10.99 -2.16
N ALA A 74 19.88 -12.18 -2.55
CA ALA A 74 19.55 -12.79 -3.83
C ALA A 74 18.03 -12.71 -4.13
N GLY A 75 17.70 -12.23 -5.33
CA GLY A 75 16.32 -12.05 -5.80
C GLY A 75 15.66 -10.73 -5.42
N VAL A 76 16.30 -9.85 -4.63
CA VAL A 76 15.75 -8.52 -4.34
C VAL A 76 15.82 -7.63 -5.58
N ALA A 77 16.96 -7.61 -6.29
CA ALA A 77 17.10 -6.88 -7.56
C ALA A 77 16.04 -7.29 -8.61
N GLU A 78 15.73 -8.59 -8.72
CA GLU A 78 14.70 -9.10 -9.64
C GLU A 78 13.30 -8.58 -9.27
N LYS A 79 12.95 -8.62 -7.98
CA LYS A 79 11.69 -8.06 -7.49
C LYS A 79 11.62 -6.55 -7.71
N ALA A 80 12.72 -5.83 -7.48
CA ALA A 80 12.79 -4.38 -7.71
C ALA A 80 12.56 -4.04 -9.19
N LYS A 81 13.15 -4.84 -10.10
CA LYS A 81 12.93 -4.74 -11.54
C LYS A 81 11.46 -4.98 -11.89
N ALA A 82 10.84 -6.04 -11.37
CA ALA A 82 9.43 -6.33 -11.61
C ALA A 82 8.50 -5.19 -11.14
N VAL A 83 8.78 -4.60 -9.97
CA VAL A 83 8.01 -3.44 -9.48
C VAL A 83 8.18 -2.22 -10.38
N LYS A 84 9.39 -1.96 -10.88
CA LYS A 84 9.64 -0.88 -11.85
C LYS A 84 8.87 -1.11 -13.14
N GLU A 85 8.91 -2.32 -13.69
CA GLU A 85 8.17 -2.69 -14.91
C GLU A 85 6.66 -2.53 -14.72
N LEU A 86 6.10 -2.94 -13.57
CA LEU A 86 4.69 -2.75 -13.25
C LEU A 86 4.31 -1.26 -13.16
N ALA A 87 5.13 -0.44 -12.50
CA ALA A 87 4.89 0.99 -12.39
C ALA A 87 4.91 1.65 -13.78
N GLU A 88 5.86 1.29 -14.63
CA GLU A 88 5.96 1.78 -16.02
C GLU A 88 4.74 1.36 -16.85
N ALA A 89 4.29 0.11 -16.72
CA ALA A 89 3.14 -0.42 -17.47
C ALA A 89 1.82 0.32 -17.20
N VAL A 90 1.65 0.88 -15.99
CA VAL A 90 0.46 1.65 -15.61
C VAL A 90 0.71 3.17 -15.58
N GLY A 91 1.89 3.63 -16.03
CA GLY A 91 2.25 5.04 -16.02
C GLY A 91 2.33 5.66 -14.61
N ALA A 92 2.61 4.85 -13.58
CA ALA A 92 2.68 5.29 -12.20
C ALA A 92 4.00 6.00 -11.87
N LYS A 93 3.92 6.93 -10.92
CA LYS A 93 5.10 7.52 -10.30
C LYS A 93 5.67 6.58 -9.25
N ILE A 94 6.95 6.74 -8.92
CA ILE A 94 7.61 5.99 -7.85
C ILE A 94 8.10 6.99 -6.81
N ILE A 95 7.71 6.78 -5.54
CA ILE A 95 8.23 7.53 -4.39
C ILE A 95 8.89 6.51 -3.45
N PRO A 96 10.23 6.42 -3.41
CA PRO A 96 10.91 5.48 -2.53
C PRO A 96 10.64 5.81 -1.05
N MET A 97 10.48 4.76 -0.24
CA MET A 97 10.26 4.85 1.20
C MET A 97 11.35 4.07 1.94
N PRO A 98 12.58 4.59 2.03
CA PRO A 98 13.63 3.93 2.79
C PRO A 98 13.39 4.10 4.30
N ASP A 99 14.04 3.26 5.10
CA ASP A 99 13.96 3.32 6.56
C ASP A 99 14.88 4.44 7.06
N TYR A 100 14.29 5.57 7.47
CA TYR A 100 15.03 6.76 7.94
C TYR A 100 15.15 6.85 9.47
N ARG A 101 14.83 5.79 10.23
CA ARG A 101 15.07 5.78 11.69
C ARG A 101 16.57 5.92 11.94
N PRO A 102 17.03 6.92 12.72
CA PRO A 102 16.44 7.40 13.98
C PRO A 102 15.80 8.82 13.96
N LYS A 103 15.55 9.45 12.80
CA LYS A 103 15.13 10.86 12.71
C LYS A 103 13.73 11.21 13.25
N TYR A 104 12.88 10.23 13.56
CA TYR A 104 11.53 10.48 14.07
C TYR A 104 11.58 11.06 15.50
N PRO A 105 10.91 12.18 15.85
CA PRO A 105 9.91 12.94 15.09
C PRO A 105 10.39 14.28 14.47
N MET A 106 11.69 14.54 14.35
CA MET A 106 12.25 15.83 13.91
C MET A 106 12.43 15.92 12.39
N ILE A 107 11.37 16.30 11.65
CA ILE A 107 11.43 16.32 10.17
C ILE A 107 10.91 17.63 9.56
N ASN A 108 11.60 18.14 8.53
CA ASN A 108 11.20 19.31 7.73
C ASN A 108 10.64 18.89 6.34
N PRO A 109 9.31 18.93 6.13
CA PRO A 109 8.67 18.45 4.90
C PRO A 109 9.01 19.24 3.62
N ALA A 110 9.53 20.47 3.74
CA ALA A 110 9.84 21.31 2.60
C ALA A 110 11.19 20.98 1.94
N VAL A 111 12.05 20.23 2.64
CA VAL A 111 13.43 19.93 2.21
C VAL A 111 13.77 18.45 2.25
N GLU A 112 13.06 17.66 3.07
CA GLU A 112 13.35 16.23 3.22
C GLU A 112 12.53 15.39 2.24
N ILE A 113 13.22 14.57 1.43
CA ILE A 113 12.58 13.54 0.62
C ILE A 113 12.01 12.49 1.59
N ASN A 114 10.71 12.63 1.82
CA ASN A 114 9.80 11.75 2.54
C ASN A 114 9.94 11.71 4.09
N PRO A 115 9.24 12.61 4.81
CA PRO A 115 9.21 12.58 6.26
C PRO A 115 8.09 11.64 6.75
N ASN A 116 8.35 10.34 6.86
CA ASN A 116 7.71 9.36 7.77
C ASN A 116 6.15 9.34 7.94
N HIS A 117 5.35 10.07 7.15
CA HIS A 117 3.90 10.19 7.32
C HIS A 117 3.15 9.99 6.00
N PRO A 118 2.76 8.75 5.65
CA PRO A 118 2.17 8.42 4.35
C PRO A 118 0.94 9.26 4.01
N ASN A 119 0.09 9.61 5.00
CA ASN A 119 -1.11 10.42 4.72
C ASN A 119 -0.77 11.82 4.20
N LEU A 120 0.30 12.47 4.69
CA LEU A 120 0.67 13.82 4.22
C LEU A 120 1.17 13.75 2.78
N THR A 121 1.99 12.75 2.47
CA THR A 121 2.49 12.50 1.10
C THR A 121 1.34 12.20 0.13
N ILE A 122 0.40 11.34 0.52
CA ILE A 122 -0.78 11.00 -0.29
C ILE A 122 -1.65 12.23 -0.54
N CYS A 123 -2.01 12.97 0.52
CA CYS A 123 -2.86 14.15 0.41
C CYS A 123 -2.21 15.27 -0.40
N TYR A 124 -0.94 15.60 -0.13
CA TYR A 124 -0.23 16.68 -0.81
C TYR A 124 -0.05 16.39 -2.31
N ASN A 125 0.34 15.16 -2.66
CA ASN A 125 0.54 14.76 -4.05
C ASN A 125 -0.77 14.40 -4.77
N LYS A 126 -1.92 14.45 -4.06
CA LYS A 126 -3.25 14.08 -4.58
C LYS A 126 -3.25 12.68 -5.21
N ILE A 127 -2.63 11.73 -4.52
CA ILE A 127 -2.53 10.33 -4.95
C ILE A 127 -3.90 9.68 -4.74
N ASP A 128 -4.45 9.07 -5.78
CA ASP A 128 -5.75 8.40 -5.73
C ASP A 128 -5.63 6.87 -5.57
N VAL A 129 -4.53 6.28 -6.03
CA VAL A 129 -4.16 4.88 -5.75
C VAL A 129 -2.68 4.78 -5.42
N CYS A 130 -2.36 4.11 -4.31
CA CYS A 130 -0.99 3.84 -3.88
C CYS A 130 -0.73 2.33 -3.72
N ALA A 131 0.40 1.85 -4.22
CA ALA A 131 0.87 0.48 -4.05
C ALA A 131 2.11 0.46 -3.16
N PHE A 132 1.99 -0.11 -1.96
CA PHE A 132 3.12 -0.26 -1.02
C PHE A 132 3.75 -1.64 -1.20
N VAL A 133 5.06 -1.69 -1.45
CA VAL A 133 5.76 -2.95 -1.71
C VAL A 133 7.03 -3.03 -0.87
N GLY A 134 7.20 -4.09 -0.09
CA GLY A 134 8.39 -4.26 0.74
C GLY A 134 8.45 -3.31 1.95
N VAL A 135 7.29 -3.00 2.52
CA VAL A 135 7.10 -2.15 3.71
C VAL A 135 6.95 -3.04 4.96
N HIS A 136 7.27 -2.50 6.14
CA HIS A 136 7.21 -3.17 7.44
C HIS A 136 6.15 -2.56 8.35
#